data_AF-A0A9C8G689-F1
#
_entry.id   AF-A0A9C8G689-F1
#
_cell.length_a   1.000
_cell.length_b   1.000
_cell.length_c   1.000
_cell.angle_alpha   90.00
_cell.angle_beta   90.00
_cell.angle_gamma   90.00
#
_symmetry.space_group_name_H-M   'P 1'
#
loop_
_entity.id
_entity.type
_entity.pdbx_description
1 polymer ?
#
loop_
_entity_poly.entity_id
_entity_poly.type
_entity_poly.pdbx_seq_one_letter_code
_entity_poly.pdbx_strand_id
1 'polypeptide(L)'
;MWDLLVVDPMINMLLFFYKFVGQQTVVAVALVTLAVRLLLTPLTLNQQKTAGRQQALQPKMKELQEKYKNDKERLAQEQMSLYREMGINPMSGCLGSLIQLPLMIGLYQAIIRTLAATPLGLLDLPQHIYNISWLDLSGIVPLNSQFLWLDLALPDPYFVLPILVGVTSWLMQKMLTPPSADPQTQS
;
A
#
# COMPACT_ATOMS: atom_id res chain seq x y z
N MET A 1 -7.30 -17.62 10.26
CA MET A 1 -5.88 -17.16 10.20
C MET A 1 -5.78 -15.73 9.69
N TRP A 2 -6.42 -15.39 8.56
CA TRP A 2 -6.46 -14.04 8.02
C TRP A 2 -7.00 -13.00 9.03
N ASP A 3 -8.11 -13.30 9.69
CA ASP A 3 -8.69 -12.37 10.66
C ASP A 3 -7.71 -12.10 11.81
N LEU A 4 -7.20 -13.15 12.44
CA LEU A 4 -6.24 -13.04 13.56
C LEU A 4 -4.91 -12.34 13.21
N LEU A 5 -4.39 -12.54 11.99
CA LEU A 5 -3.08 -11.98 11.60
C LEU A 5 -3.16 -10.57 11.01
N VAL A 6 -4.27 -10.21 10.36
CA VAL A 6 -4.39 -8.96 9.60
C VAL A 6 -5.59 -8.14 10.04
N VAL A 7 -6.79 -8.72 10.12
CA VAL A 7 -8.01 -7.95 10.38
C VAL A 7 -8.09 -7.50 11.84
N ASP A 8 -7.87 -8.40 12.80
CA ASP A 8 -7.96 -8.10 14.23
C ASP A 8 -6.92 -7.06 14.65
N PRO A 9 -5.62 -7.17 14.28
CA PRO A 9 -4.66 -6.12 14.59
C PRO A 9 -5.05 -4.77 13.98
N MET A 10 -5.61 -4.76 12.76
CA MET A 10 -6.04 -3.53 12.09
C MET A 10 -7.27 -2.90 12.76
N ILE A 11 -8.27 -3.69 13.15
CA ILE A 11 -9.44 -3.22 13.90
C ILE A 11 -9.01 -2.64 15.24
N ASN A 12 -8.22 -3.38 16.01
CA ASN A 12 -7.78 -2.95 17.33
C ASN A 12 -6.88 -1.71 17.25
N MET A 13 -6.00 -1.63 16.26
CA MET A 13 -5.18 -0.44 16.02
C MET A 13 -6.04 0.77 15.64
N LEU A 14 -7.04 0.58 14.78
CA LEU A 14 -7.98 1.65 14.39
C LEU A 14 -8.77 2.16 15.60
N LEU A 15 -9.35 1.26 16.41
CA LEU A 15 -10.11 1.62 17.60
C LEU A 15 -9.23 2.30 18.66
N PHE A 16 -7.99 1.86 18.83
CA PHE A 16 -7.00 2.49 19.70
C PHE A 16 -6.73 3.94 19.30
N PHE A 17 -6.39 4.19 18.02
CA PHE A 17 -6.14 5.55 17.54
C PHE A 17 -7.40 6.40 17.53
N TYR A 18 -8.56 5.82 17.27
CA TYR A 18 -9.84 6.53 17.31
C TYR A 18 -10.20 7.02 18.72
N LYS A 19 -9.96 6.18 19.74
CA LYS A 19 -10.09 6.59 21.15
C LYS A 19 -9.08 7.69 21.50
N PHE A 20 -7.83 7.55 21.05
CA PHE A 20 -6.75 8.50 21.34
C PHE A 20 -6.99 9.89 20.74
N VAL A 21 -7.56 9.97 19.54
CA VAL A 21 -7.78 11.24 18.81
C VAL A 21 -9.15 11.87 19.09
N GLY A 22 -9.97 11.27 19.96
CA GLY A 22 -11.26 11.84 20.34
C GLY A 22 -12.35 11.64 19.29
N GLN A 23 -12.47 10.41 18.77
CA GLN A 23 -13.58 9.97 17.91
C GLN A 23 -13.60 10.58 16.49
N GLN A 24 -12.43 10.93 15.95
CA GLN A 24 -12.28 11.33 14.55
C GLN A 24 -11.76 10.16 13.70
N THR A 25 -12.65 9.56 12.91
CA THR A 25 -12.35 8.36 12.10
C THR A 25 -11.25 8.59 11.08
N VAL A 26 -11.29 9.71 10.36
CA VAL A 26 -10.30 9.99 9.30
C VAL A 26 -8.90 10.18 9.88
N VAL A 27 -8.77 10.89 10.99
CA VAL A 27 -7.48 11.09 11.64
C VAL A 27 -6.96 9.78 12.22
N ALA A 28 -7.85 8.94 12.77
CA ALA A 28 -7.48 7.59 13.22
C ALA A 28 -6.94 6.71 12.08
N VAL A 29 -7.64 6.66 10.94
CA VAL A 29 -7.18 5.91 9.74
C VAL A 29 -5.85 6.46 9.22
N ALA A 30 -5.66 7.78 9.20
CA ALA A 30 -4.41 8.40 8.79
C ALA A 30 -3.25 8.01 9.72
N LEU A 31 -3.47 7.98 11.03
CA LEU A 31 -2.47 7.53 12.02
C LEU A 31 -2.14 6.04 11.89
N VAL A 32 -3.14 5.17 11.69
CA VAL A 32 -2.91 3.75 11.39
C VAL A 32 -2.02 3.60 10.16
N THR A 33 -2.35 4.32 9.09
CA THR A 33 -1.59 4.30 7.83
C THR A 33 -0.16 4.78 8.05
N LEU A 34 0.05 5.84 8.82
CA LEU A 34 1.37 6.37 9.14
C LEU A 34 2.18 5.41 10.02
N ALA A 35 1.56 4.79 11.01
CA ALA A 35 2.18 3.79 11.88
C ALA A 35 2.64 2.56 11.08
N VAL A 36 1.78 2.03 10.20
CA VAL A 36 2.15 0.91 9.32
C VAL A 36 3.25 1.31 8.36
N ARG A 37 3.17 2.51 7.75
CA ARG A 37 4.24 3.01 6.87
C ARG A 37 5.57 3.15 7.61
N LEU A 38 5.57 3.64 8.84
CA LEU A 38 6.77 3.79 9.65
C LEU A 38 7.39 2.42 9.97
N LEU A 39 6.57 1.43 10.31
CA LEU A 39 6.99 0.04 10.52
C LEU A 39 7.58 -0.58 9.24
N LEU A 40 6.95 -0.33 8.09
CA LEU A 40 7.41 -0.83 6.79
C LEU A 40 8.54 0.02 6.18
N THR A 41 8.85 1.19 6.74
CA THR A 41 9.88 2.11 6.23
C THR A 41 11.25 1.43 6.04
N PRO A 42 11.84 0.69 7.00
CA PRO A 42 13.13 0.02 6.77
C PRO A 42 13.10 -0.95 5.59
N LEU A 43 11.97 -1.63 5.37
CA LEU A 43 11.77 -2.51 4.22
C LEU A 43 11.69 -1.70 2.92
N THR A 44 10.89 -0.62 2.90
CA THR A 44 10.73 0.24 1.72
C THR A 44 12.02 0.97 1.34
N LEU A 45 12.87 1.32 2.30
CA LEU A 45 14.18 1.93 2.03
C LEU A 45 15.10 0.97 1.28
N ASN A 46 15.05 -0.33 1.59
CA ASN A 46 15.80 -1.34 0.85
C ASN A 46 15.26 -1.53 -0.58
N GLN A 47 13.94 -1.42 -0.76
CA GLN A 47 13.31 -1.42 -2.08
C GLN A 47 13.75 -0.20 -2.91
N GLN A 48 13.79 0.99 -2.31
CA GLN A 48 14.25 2.22 -2.98
C GLN A 48 15.73 2.15 -3.40
N LYS A 49 16.61 1.62 -2.53
CA LYS A 49 18.04 1.43 -2.86
C LYS A 49 18.23 0.51 -4.07
N THR A 50 17.41 -0.53 -4.20
CA THR A 50 17.51 -1.47 -5.32
C THR A 50 16.98 -0.86 -6.61
N ALA A 51 15.91 -0.07 -6.53
CA ALA A 51 15.40 0.71 -7.67
C ALA A 51 16.45 1.70 -8.21
N GLY A 52 17.18 2.40 -7.33
CA GLY A 52 18.27 3.29 -7.75
C GLY A 52 19.41 2.56 -8.49
N ARG A 53 19.76 1.35 -8.05
CA ARG A 53 20.76 0.51 -8.74
C ARG A 53 20.28 0.01 -10.10
N GLN A 54 19.01 -0.33 -10.23
CA GLN A 54 18.40 -0.69 -11.51
C GLN A 54 18.39 0.50 -12.49
N GLN A 55 18.17 1.72 -11.99
CA GLN A 55 18.24 2.93 -12.82
C GLN A 55 19.64 3.13 -13.41
N ALA A 56 20.70 2.91 -12.63
CA ALA A 56 22.08 3.00 -13.13
C ALA A 56 22.40 1.96 -14.23
N LEU A 57 21.63 0.88 -14.34
CA LEU A 57 21.78 -0.14 -15.39
C LEU A 57 21.02 0.17 -16.69
N GLN A 58 20.09 1.13 -16.69
CA GLN A 58 19.34 1.49 -17.90
C GLN A 58 20.20 1.76 -19.15
N PRO A 59 21.34 2.49 -19.08
CA PRO A 59 22.16 2.70 -20.28
C PRO A 59 22.77 1.41 -20.82
N LYS A 60 23.30 0.55 -19.95
CA LYS A 60 23.85 -0.76 -20.35
C LYS A 60 22.77 -1.70 -20.91
N MET A 61 21.57 -1.62 -20.35
CA MET A 61 20.41 -2.36 -20.85
C MET A 61 20.02 -1.92 -22.27
N LYS A 62 20.11 -0.62 -22.58
CA LYS A 62 19.88 -0.10 -23.93
C LYS A 62 20.95 -0.57 -24.91
N GLU A 63 22.23 -0.47 -24.55
CA GLU A 63 23.33 -0.96 -25.39
C GLU A 63 23.17 -2.46 -25.72
N LEU A 64 22.77 -3.26 -24.72
CA LEU A 64 22.53 -4.69 -24.89
C LEU A 64 21.30 -4.95 -25.78
N GLN A 65 20.23 -4.18 -25.63
CA GLN A 65 19.07 -4.23 -26.51
C GLN A 65 19.44 -3.88 -27.95
N GLU A 66 20.33 -2.90 -28.16
CA GLU A 66 20.80 -2.52 -29.50
C GLU A 66 21.68 -3.58 -30.14
N LYS A 67 22.58 -4.18 -29.36
CA LYS A 67 23.49 -5.23 -29.83
C LYS A 67 22.76 -6.52 -30.22
N TYR A 68 21.66 -6.84 -29.56
CA TYR A 68 20.91 -8.09 -29.76
C TYR A 68 19.47 -7.87 -30.25
N LYS A 69 19.17 -6.76 -30.98
CA LYS A 69 17.82 -6.45 -31.51
C LYS A 69 17.16 -7.63 -32.24
N ASN A 70 17.96 -8.40 -32.98
CA ASN A 70 17.47 -9.50 -33.82
C ASN A 70 17.41 -10.85 -33.09
N ASP A 71 17.87 -10.94 -31.85
CA ASP A 71 18.09 -12.21 -31.16
C ASP A 71 17.56 -12.16 -29.71
N LYS A 72 16.23 -12.29 -29.58
CA LYS A 72 15.51 -12.13 -28.31
C LYS A 72 15.93 -13.13 -27.24
N GLU A 73 16.33 -14.34 -27.63
CA GLU A 73 16.78 -15.38 -26.69
C GLU A 73 18.13 -15.01 -26.07
N ARG A 74 19.11 -14.61 -26.89
CA ARG A 74 20.41 -14.14 -26.40
C ARG A 74 20.29 -12.87 -25.58
N LEU A 75 19.40 -11.95 -25.99
CA LEU A 75 19.11 -10.74 -25.24
C LEU A 75 18.60 -11.06 -23.82
N ALA A 76 17.65 -11.99 -23.67
CA ALA A 76 17.14 -12.38 -22.35
C ALA A 76 18.23 -13.03 -21.48
N GLN A 77 19.10 -13.85 -22.07
CA GLN A 77 20.20 -14.51 -21.37
C GLN A 77 21.25 -13.51 -20.87
N GLU A 78 21.66 -12.56 -21.72
CA GLU A 78 22.66 -11.54 -21.38
C GLU A 78 22.11 -10.50 -20.39
N GLN A 79 20.81 -10.22 -20.44
CA GLN A 79 20.19 -9.37 -19.41
C GLN A 79 20.24 -10.04 -18.04
N MET A 80 19.94 -11.35 -17.98
CA MET A 80 20.00 -12.12 -16.74
C MET A 80 21.44 -12.26 -16.21
N SER A 81 22.45 -12.45 -17.08
CA SER A 81 23.86 -12.46 -16.66
C SER A 81 24.27 -11.10 -16.09
N LEU A 82 23.92 -10.00 -16.76
CA LEU A 82 24.20 -8.64 -16.30
C LEU A 82 23.57 -8.35 -14.92
N TYR A 83 22.32 -8.76 -14.68
CA TYR A 83 21.68 -8.60 -13.37
C TYR A 83 22.39 -9.40 -12.28
N ARG A 84 22.89 -10.60 -12.59
CA ARG A 84 23.64 -11.46 -11.66
C ARG A 84 25.03 -10.91 -11.36
N GLU A 85 25.76 -10.44 -12.36
CA GLU A 85 27.07 -9.81 -12.19
C GLU A 85 27.01 -8.58 -11.29
N MET A 86 25.92 -7.81 -11.41
CA MET A 86 25.69 -6.60 -10.60
C MET A 86 25.02 -6.90 -9.25
N GLY A 87 24.70 -8.16 -8.95
CA GLY A 87 24.09 -8.58 -7.69
C GLY A 87 22.70 -7.96 -7.43
N ILE A 88 21.96 -7.61 -8.48
CA ILE A 88 20.65 -6.95 -8.38
C ILE A 88 19.55 -8.00 -8.55
N ASN A 89 18.65 -8.09 -7.56
CA ASN A 89 17.49 -8.97 -7.65
C ASN A 89 16.32 -8.26 -8.36
N PRO A 90 15.92 -8.66 -9.58
CA PRO A 90 14.81 -8.03 -10.30
C PRO A 90 13.46 -8.16 -9.57
N MET A 91 13.30 -9.18 -8.72
CA MET A 91 12.06 -9.40 -7.96
C MET A 91 11.89 -8.49 -6.74
N SER A 92 12.90 -7.68 -6.39
CA SER A 92 12.78 -6.70 -5.31
C SER A 92 11.70 -5.65 -5.58
N GLY A 93 11.38 -5.37 -6.85
CA GLY A 93 10.35 -4.41 -7.25
C GLY A 93 8.92 -4.91 -7.05
N CYS A 94 8.65 -6.22 -7.21
CA CYS A 94 7.31 -6.78 -7.02
C CYS A 94 6.97 -7.05 -5.54
N LEU A 95 7.98 -7.09 -4.67
CA LEU A 95 7.82 -7.33 -3.24
C LEU A 95 6.96 -6.24 -2.56
N GLY A 96 7.09 -4.98 -2.97
CA GLY A 96 6.28 -3.87 -2.45
C GLY A 96 4.79 -4.06 -2.74
N SER A 97 4.46 -4.38 -3.99
CA SER A 97 3.07 -4.61 -4.42
C SER A 97 2.44 -5.82 -3.75
N LEU A 98 3.21 -6.88 -3.50
CA LEU A 98 2.74 -8.09 -2.81
C LEU A 98 2.35 -7.81 -1.35
N ILE A 99 3.07 -6.94 -0.65
CA ILE A 99 2.76 -6.56 0.74
C ILE A 99 1.61 -5.54 0.79
N GLN A 100 1.50 -4.69 -0.23
CA GLN A 100 0.46 -3.65 -0.29
C GLN A 100 -0.96 -4.25 -0.40
N LEU A 101 -1.13 -5.35 -1.15
CA LEU A 101 -2.43 -5.97 -1.38
C LEU A 101 -3.09 -6.46 -0.07
N PRO A 102 -2.45 -7.29 0.77
CA PRO A 102 -2.99 -7.67 2.07
C PRO A 102 -3.30 -6.49 2.97
N LEU A 103 -2.44 -5.47 3.00
CA LEU A 103 -2.63 -4.31 3.85
C LEU A 103 -3.90 -3.54 3.49
N MET A 104 -4.14 -3.32 2.19
CA MET A 104 -5.34 -2.64 1.71
C MET A 104 -6.61 -3.42 2.05
N ILE A 105 -6.60 -4.75 1.83
CA ILE A 105 -7.75 -5.61 2.13
C ILE A 105 -8.03 -5.61 3.64
N GLY A 106 -6.98 -5.70 4.46
CA GLY A 106 -7.08 -5.64 5.92
C GLY A 106 -7.69 -4.34 6.42
N LEU A 107 -7.21 -3.20 5.93
CA LEU A 107 -7.74 -1.89 6.29
C LEU A 107 -9.20 -1.71 5.83
N TYR A 108 -9.52 -2.12 4.61
CA TYR A 108 -10.89 -2.06 4.08
C TYR A 108 -11.87 -2.88 4.92
N GLN A 109 -11.49 -4.12 5.28
CA GLN A 109 -12.32 -4.97 6.13
C GLN A 109 -12.45 -4.41 7.54
N ALA A 110 -11.37 -3.85 8.11
CA ALA A 110 -11.42 -3.21 9.42
C ALA A 110 -12.40 -2.03 9.42
N ILE A 111 -12.35 -1.17 8.39
CA ILE A 111 -13.23 -0.01 8.25
C ILE A 111 -14.70 -0.44 8.10
N ILE A 112 -15.02 -1.39 7.23
CA ILE A 112 -16.43 -1.80 6.99
C ILE A 112 -17.06 -2.56 8.15
N ARG A 113 -16.27 -3.30 8.92
CA ARG A 113 -16.78 -3.98 10.12
C ARG A 113 -17.03 -2.97 11.25
N THR A 114 -16.17 -1.96 11.37
CA THR A 114 -16.22 -0.98 12.47
C THR A 114 -17.11 0.24 12.20
N LEU A 115 -17.32 0.59 10.94
CA LEU A 115 -18.41 1.45 10.49
C LEU A 115 -19.66 0.60 10.34
N ALA A 116 -20.84 1.10 10.74
CA ALA A 116 -22.10 0.37 10.66
C ALA A 116 -22.61 0.08 9.22
N ALA A 117 -21.71 0.00 8.24
CA ALA A 117 -22.02 -0.20 6.83
C ALA A 117 -22.71 -1.56 6.59
N THR A 118 -22.44 -2.56 7.44
CA THR A 118 -23.14 -3.84 7.42
C THR A 118 -23.65 -4.19 8.83
N PRO A 119 -24.97 -4.35 9.05
CA PRO A 119 -25.51 -4.65 10.38
C PRO A 119 -25.06 -6.02 10.93
N LEU A 120 -24.74 -6.97 10.04
CA LEU A 120 -24.17 -8.27 10.39
C LEU A 120 -22.71 -8.17 10.90
N GLY A 121 -21.90 -7.28 10.31
CA GLY A 121 -20.48 -7.13 10.68
C GLY A 121 -20.28 -6.58 12.10
N LEU A 122 -21.23 -5.78 12.58
CA LEU A 122 -21.23 -5.24 13.94
C LEU A 122 -21.50 -6.30 15.01
N LEU A 123 -22.28 -7.35 14.70
CA LEU A 123 -22.63 -8.41 15.65
C LEU A 123 -21.45 -9.32 15.95
N ASP A 124 -20.57 -9.54 14.97
CA ASP A 124 -19.37 -10.35 15.15
C ASP A 124 -18.18 -9.55 15.69
N LEU A 125 -18.26 -8.22 15.67
CA LEU A 125 -17.18 -7.32 16.04
C LEU A 125 -16.66 -7.49 17.49
N PRO A 126 -17.50 -7.72 18.52
CA PRO A 126 -17.03 -7.96 19.88
C PRO A 126 -16.08 -9.15 20.01
N GLN A 127 -16.17 -10.12 19.11
CA GLN A 127 -15.32 -11.33 19.09
C GLN A 127 -13.91 -11.04 18.56
N HIS A 128 -13.78 -9.97 17.77
CA HIS A 128 -12.53 -9.54 17.11
C HIS A 128 -11.83 -8.40 17.87
N ILE A 129 -12.50 -7.80 18.86
CA ILE A 129 -11.88 -6.83 19.78
C ILE A 129 -11.07 -7.58 20.82
N TYR A 130 -9.82 -7.18 21.02
CA TYR A 130 -9.02 -7.67 22.12
C TYR A 130 -9.57 -7.11 23.44
N ASN A 131 -10.00 -8.01 24.32
CA ASN A 131 -10.45 -7.66 25.67
C ASN A 131 -9.22 -7.36 26.54
N ILE A 132 -8.65 -6.19 26.31
CA ILE A 132 -7.52 -5.66 27.02
C ILE A 132 -8.06 -4.93 28.24
N SER A 133 -7.79 -5.41 29.46
CA SER A 133 -8.42 -4.92 30.71
C SER A 133 -8.23 -3.43 31.02
N TRP A 134 -7.27 -2.76 30.37
CA TRP A 134 -6.98 -1.33 30.52
C TRP A 134 -7.53 -0.47 29.36
N LEU A 135 -8.15 -1.10 28.36
CA LEU A 135 -8.61 -0.45 27.15
C LEU A 135 -9.99 -0.99 26.75
N ASP A 136 -11.05 -0.41 27.32
CA ASP A 136 -12.40 -0.66 26.83
C ASP A 136 -12.59 0.01 25.46
N LEU A 137 -12.73 -0.82 24.43
CA LEU A 137 -12.97 -0.45 23.03
C LEU A 137 -14.38 -0.83 22.57
N SER A 138 -15.15 -1.54 23.41
CA SER A 138 -16.44 -2.12 23.04
C SER A 138 -17.55 -1.07 22.92
N GLY A 139 -17.52 -0.02 23.75
CA GLY A 139 -18.49 1.08 23.72
C GLY A 139 -18.23 2.19 22.70
N ILE A 140 -17.20 2.05 21.85
CA ILE A 140 -16.72 3.11 20.95
C ILE A 140 -17.27 2.94 19.51
N VAL A 141 -17.95 1.82 19.26
CA VAL A 141 -18.51 1.43 17.97
C VAL A 141 -20.00 1.79 17.93
N PRO A 142 -20.56 2.26 16.80
CA PRO A 142 -19.92 2.47 15.50
C PRO A 142 -19.08 3.76 15.43
N LEU A 143 -18.01 3.73 14.62
CA LEU A 143 -17.22 4.94 14.37
C LEU A 143 -18.05 6.00 13.63
N ASN A 144 -17.72 7.28 13.84
CA ASN A 144 -18.32 8.38 13.10
C ASN A 144 -17.95 8.25 11.61
N SER A 145 -18.93 8.01 10.76
CA SER A 145 -18.70 7.79 9.33
C SER A 145 -18.65 9.08 8.51
N GLN A 146 -19.04 10.22 9.07
CA GLN A 146 -19.13 11.48 8.35
C GLN A 146 -17.81 12.25 8.40
N PHE A 147 -17.32 12.62 7.22
CA PHE A 147 -16.19 13.52 7.07
C PHE A 147 -16.38 14.45 5.87
N LEU A 148 -16.44 15.76 6.14
CA LEU A 148 -16.72 16.78 5.12
C LEU A 148 -18.05 16.48 4.39
N TRP A 149 -18.01 16.22 3.08
CA TRP A 149 -19.16 15.85 2.25
C TRP A 149 -19.32 14.33 2.05
N LEU A 150 -18.47 13.53 2.69
CA LEU A 150 -18.35 12.10 2.47
C LEU A 150 -18.87 11.30 3.67
N ASP A 151 -19.51 10.18 3.36
CA ASP A 151 -19.73 9.08 4.29
C ASP A 151 -18.73 7.97 3.98
N LEU A 152 -17.82 7.66 4.92
CA LEU A 152 -16.77 6.66 4.75
C LEU A 152 -17.32 5.23 4.61
N ALA A 153 -18.57 5.00 5.01
CA ALA A 153 -19.22 3.70 4.85
C ALA A 153 -19.74 3.46 3.42
N LEU A 154 -19.82 4.52 2.60
CA LEU A 154 -20.39 4.49 1.26
C LEU A 154 -19.36 4.93 0.21
N PRO A 155 -19.50 4.47 -1.05
CA PRO A 155 -18.70 4.99 -2.16
C PRO A 155 -18.89 6.51 -2.31
N ASP A 156 -17.82 7.25 -2.61
CA ASP A 156 -17.86 8.70 -2.82
C ASP A 156 -18.81 9.07 -3.98
N PRO A 157 -19.93 9.78 -3.72
CA PRO A 157 -20.91 10.12 -4.75
C PRO A 157 -20.35 11.00 -5.87
N TYR A 158 -19.33 11.82 -5.56
CA TYR A 158 -18.77 12.80 -6.49
C TYR A 158 -17.43 12.36 -7.10
N PHE A 159 -16.94 11.15 -6.77
CA PHE A 159 -15.66 10.61 -7.23
C PHE A 159 -14.43 11.53 -7.01
N VAL A 160 -14.52 12.48 -6.09
CA VAL A 160 -13.45 13.44 -5.79
C VAL A 160 -12.24 12.71 -5.23
N LEU A 161 -12.45 11.73 -4.34
CA LEU A 161 -11.37 10.97 -3.73
C LEU A 161 -10.59 10.12 -4.74
N PRO A 162 -11.21 9.29 -5.60
CA PRO A 162 -10.49 8.55 -6.64
C PRO A 162 -9.67 9.46 -7.57
N ILE A 163 -10.23 10.61 -7.98
CA ILE A 163 -9.52 11.57 -8.82
C ILE A 163 -8.31 12.14 -8.08
N LEU A 164 -8.47 12.53 -6.81
CA LEU A 164 -7.39 13.04 -5.98
C LEU A 164 -6.29 11.99 -5.79
N VAL A 165 -6.65 10.74 -5.49
CA VAL A 165 -5.69 9.63 -5.39
C VAL A 165 -4.97 9.39 -6.73
N GLY A 166 -5.68 9.47 -7.85
CA GLY A 166 -5.09 9.37 -9.19
C GLY A 166 -4.07 10.48 -9.48
N VAL A 167 -4.44 11.74 -9.22
CA VAL A 167 -3.57 12.91 -9.41
C VAL A 167 -2.34 12.84 -8.50
N THR A 168 -2.54 12.49 -7.23
CA THR A 168 -1.42 12.35 -6.27
C THR A 168 -0.50 11.19 -6.62
N SER A 169 -1.05 10.07 -7.10
CA SER A 169 -0.26 8.93 -7.57
C SER A 169 0.54 9.27 -8.83
N TRP A 170 -0.06 10.00 -9.77
CA TRP A 170 0.63 10.51 -10.95
C TRP A 170 1.76 11.47 -10.58
N LEU A 171 1.51 12.38 -9.64
CA LEU A 171 2.52 13.30 -9.14
C LEU A 171 3.67 12.56 -8.42
N MET A 172 3.35 11.57 -7.59
CA MET A 172 4.34 10.71 -6.94
C MET A 172 5.18 9.96 -7.98
N GLN A 173 4.54 9.40 -9.01
CA GLN A 173 5.23 8.73 -10.10
C GLN A 173 6.19 9.69 -10.78
N LYS A 174 5.75 10.92 -11.11
CA LYS A 174 6.59 11.96 -11.71
C LYS A 174 7.81 12.33 -10.87
N MET A 175 7.70 12.32 -9.54
CA MET A 175 8.82 12.61 -8.63
C MET A 175 9.76 11.41 -8.44
N LEU A 176 9.24 10.19 -8.53
CA LEU A 176 9.99 8.95 -8.28
C LEU A 176 10.62 8.35 -9.55
N THR A 177 10.07 8.68 -10.73
CA THR A 177 10.67 8.31 -12.02
C THR A 177 11.70 9.36 -12.42
N PRO A 178 13.01 9.02 -12.55
CA PRO A 178 13.98 9.92 -13.18
C PRO A 178 13.56 10.21 -14.64
N PRO A 179 14.03 11.32 -15.23
CA PRO A 179 13.74 11.67 -16.62
C PRO A 179 14.08 10.48 -17.51
N SER A 180 13.07 10.02 -18.25
CA SER A 180 13.11 8.87 -19.14
C SER A 180 14.38 8.85 -19.98
N ALA A 181 15.15 7.78 -19.86
CA ALA A 181 15.99 7.35 -20.96
C ALA A 181 15.07 6.70 -22.03
N ASP A 182 14.48 7.56 -22.85
CA ASP A 182 13.88 7.38 -24.20
C ASP A 182 12.60 6.56 -24.48
N PRO A 183 11.86 6.95 -25.56
CA PRO A 183 10.46 6.60 -25.87
C PRO A 183 10.24 5.26 -26.61
N GLN A 184 11.22 4.34 -26.63
CA GLN A 184 11.13 3.12 -27.46
C GLN A 184 10.37 1.93 -26.82
N THR A 185 9.68 2.12 -25.70
CA THR A 185 8.80 1.09 -25.09
C THR A 185 7.31 1.31 -25.37
N GLN A 186 6.95 2.26 -26.24
CA GLN A 186 5.56 2.59 -26.59
C GLN A 186 5.14 2.22 -28.03
N SER A 187 5.89 1.37 -28.74
CA SER A 187 5.51 0.89 -30.08
C SER A 187 5.66 -0.61 -30.20
#